data_AF-A0A1T4R626-F1
#
_entry.id   AF-A0A1T4R626-F1
#
_cell.length_a   1.000
_cell.length_b   1.000
_cell.length_c   1.000
_cell.angle_alpha   90.00
_cell.angle_beta   90.00
_cell.angle_gamma   90.00
#
_symmetry.space_group_name_H-M   'P 1'
#
loop_
_entity.id
_entity.type
_entity.pdbx_description
1 polymer ?
#
loop_
_entity_poly.entity_id
_entity_poly.type
_entity_poly.pdbx_seq_one_letter_code
_entity_poly.pdbx_strand_id
1 'polypeptide(L)'
;MTDQAQTQHPSGLTHLDAQGNASMVDVTDKAVTFREARAEAYVQMQAHTLAQILNGGHKKGDVLAVARIAGIQAAKKTSDLIPLCHPLLLTKVAVEFYPEPAHNRIRIEALCKLSGQTGVEMEALTAASVTALTLFDMCKAVDKTMVISGIQVLEKKGGRSGHWQHPHTEAVASTSAAYTTAPATDAPANSIQVRFFAQLKEQLGCEQQWIELSQLEAHTLDGVLQHLQQQQPDWQAALAANNLLMSINQNMVKRQARVTAGDEVAFFPPVTGG
;
A
#
# COMPACT_ATOMS: atom_id res chain seq x y z
N MET A 1 17.84 -15.08 50.99
CA MET A 1 17.26 -15.01 49.63
C MET A 1 16.20 -13.92 49.68
N THR A 2 16.62 -12.68 49.44
CA THR A 2 15.79 -11.49 49.63
C THR A 2 14.88 -11.28 48.43
N ASP A 3 13.60 -11.40 48.71
CA ASP A 3 12.45 -10.92 47.95
C ASP A 3 12.66 -9.45 47.54
N GLN A 4 12.81 -9.19 46.24
CA GLN A 4 12.80 -7.83 45.71
C GLN A 4 11.41 -7.54 45.18
N ALA A 5 10.64 -6.86 46.03
CA ALA A 5 9.40 -6.22 45.70
C ALA A 5 9.54 -5.33 44.46
N GLN A 6 8.68 -5.59 43.47
CA GLN A 6 8.51 -4.75 42.29
C GLN A 6 8.15 -3.32 42.71
N THR A 7 9.09 -2.41 42.53
CA THR A 7 8.86 -0.97 42.65
C THR A 7 8.11 -0.51 41.40
N GLN A 8 6.82 -0.23 41.56
CA GLN A 8 6.01 0.40 40.52
C GLN A 8 6.46 1.85 40.34
N HIS A 9 6.98 2.18 39.14
CA HIS A 9 7.31 3.55 38.77
C HIS A 9 6.04 4.38 38.53
N PRO A 10 5.96 5.63 39.04
CA PRO A 10 4.77 6.46 39.02
C PRO A 10 4.60 7.22 37.68
N SER A 11 4.59 6.49 36.57
CA SER A 11 4.08 6.95 35.27
C SER A 11 3.91 5.72 34.37
N GLY A 12 2.68 5.43 33.91
CA GLY A 12 2.31 4.24 33.13
C GLY A 12 2.92 4.14 31.72
N LEU A 13 4.22 4.35 31.57
CA LEU A 13 4.98 4.17 30.34
C LEU A 13 5.35 2.69 30.21
N THR A 14 4.69 1.98 29.30
CA THR A 14 4.87 0.52 29.15
C THR A 14 6.17 0.12 28.45
N HIS A 15 6.89 1.05 27.81
CA HIS A 15 8.09 0.77 27.01
C HIS A 15 9.42 0.96 27.73
N LEU A 16 9.41 1.08 29.06
CA LEU A 16 10.61 1.22 29.88
C LEU A 16 10.68 0.07 30.90
N ASP A 17 11.89 -0.43 31.16
CA ASP A 17 12.14 -1.36 32.27
C ASP A 17 12.21 -0.62 33.63
N ALA A 18 12.41 -1.37 34.71
CA ALA A 18 12.48 -0.82 36.07
C ALA A 18 13.68 0.14 36.28
N GLN A 19 14.67 0.08 35.40
CA GLN A 19 15.86 0.93 35.38
C GLN A 19 15.73 2.12 34.42
N GLY A 20 14.61 2.22 33.68
CA GLY A 20 14.35 3.29 32.72
C GLY A 20 14.94 3.05 31.32
N ASN A 21 15.40 1.84 31.00
CA ASN A 21 15.88 1.51 29.66
C ASN A 21 14.71 1.12 28.75
N ALA A 22 14.88 1.34 27.44
CA ALA A 22 13.94 0.89 26.43
C ALA A 22 13.73 -0.63 26.49
N SER A 23 12.49 -1.06 26.68
CA SER A 23 12.11 -2.47 26.75
C SER A 23 10.84 -2.73 25.98
N MET A 24 10.81 -3.83 25.22
CA MET A 24 9.60 -4.28 24.54
C MET A 24 8.66 -4.92 25.57
N VAL A 25 7.40 -4.49 25.57
CA VAL A 25 6.37 -5.00 26.50
C VAL A 25 6.18 -6.49 26.29
N ASP A 26 6.28 -7.30 27.34
CA ASP A 26 5.87 -8.71 27.26
C ASP A 26 4.34 -8.80 27.08
N VAL A 27 3.93 -9.55 26.05
CA VAL A 27 2.52 -9.77 25.70
C VAL A 27 2.12 -11.24 25.77
N THR A 28 3.00 -12.13 26.26
CA THR A 28 2.82 -13.59 26.27
C THR A 28 1.49 -14.01 26.89
N ASP A 29 1.11 -13.44 28.03
CA ASP A 29 -0.13 -13.79 28.74
C ASP A 29 -1.37 -13.04 28.24
N LYS A 30 -1.24 -12.16 27.24
CA LYS A 30 -2.39 -11.45 26.67
C LYS A 30 -3.15 -12.38 25.72
N ALA A 31 -4.47 -12.33 25.77
CA ALA A 31 -5.31 -13.09 24.84
C ALA A 31 -5.11 -12.63 23.38
N VAL A 32 -5.14 -13.59 22.46
CA VAL A 32 -5.22 -13.36 21.02
C VAL A 32 -6.65 -12.93 20.69
N THR A 33 -6.82 -11.71 20.17
CA THR A 33 -8.12 -11.17 19.75
C THR A 33 -8.02 -10.58 18.36
N PHE A 34 -9.15 -10.43 17.68
CA PHE A 34 -9.23 -9.59 16.48
C PHE A 34 -8.80 -8.16 16.81
N ARG A 35 -8.03 -7.56 15.92
CA ARG A 35 -7.52 -6.18 16.02
C ARG A 35 -7.58 -5.50 14.67
N GLU A 36 -7.94 -4.24 14.71
CA GLU A 36 -8.05 -3.38 13.55
C GLU A 36 -7.60 -1.97 13.94
N ALA A 37 -6.86 -1.31 13.05
CA ALA A 37 -6.58 0.11 13.17
C ALA A 37 -6.69 0.79 11.81
N ARG A 38 -7.18 2.03 11.83
CA ARG A 38 -7.20 2.95 10.69
C ARG A 38 -6.35 4.15 11.03
N ALA A 39 -5.54 4.60 10.08
CA ALA A 39 -4.78 5.83 10.18
C ALA A 39 -4.91 6.64 8.89
N GLU A 40 -4.68 7.93 8.98
CA GLU A 40 -4.67 8.81 7.81
C GLU A 40 -3.38 9.62 7.71
N ALA A 41 -3.18 10.20 6.53
CA ALA A 41 -2.19 11.23 6.25
C ALA A 41 -2.69 12.12 5.09
N TYR A 42 -2.14 13.33 4.96
CA TYR A 42 -2.43 14.23 3.85
C TYR A 42 -1.15 14.62 3.12
N VAL A 43 -1.22 14.67 1.79
CA VAL A 43 -0.18 15.28 0.94
C VAL A 43 -0.78 16.49 0.24
N GLN A 44 -0.43 17.67 0.74
CA GLN A 44 -0.77 18.96 0.16
C GLN A 44 0.20 19.27 -0.99
N MET A 45 -0.31 19.81 -2.10
CA MET A 45 0.48 20.11 -3.29
C MET A 45 -0.11 21.30 -4.07
N GLN A 46 0.53 21.70 -5.17
CA GLN A 46 -0.04 22.65 -6.12
C GLN A 46 -1.19 22.01 -6.91
N ALA A 47 -2.19 22.82 -7.29
CA ALA A 47 -3.35 22.37 -8.08
C ALA A 47 -2.96 21.64 -9.38
N HIS A 48 -1.92 22.14 -10.06
CA HIS A 48 -1.39 21.52 -11.27
C HIS A 48 -0.79 20.13 -11.01
N THR A 49 -0.07 19.95 -9.89
CA THR A 49 0.46 18.64 -9.47
C THR A 49 -0.67 17.65 -9.24
N LEU A 50 -1.70 18.07 -8.48
CA LEU A 50 -2.85 17.23 -8.23
C LEU A 50 -3.56 16.82 -9.54
N ALA A 51 -3.77 17.77 -10.46
CA ALA A 51 -4.36 17.49 -11.75
C ALA A 51 -3.53 16.48 -12.57
N GLN A 52 -2.19 16.55 -12.53
CA GLN A 52 -1.33 15.57 -13.21
C GLN A 52 -1.47 14.16 -12.62
N ILE A 53 -1.61 14.05 -11.29
CA ILE A 53 -1.85 12.76 -10.62
C ILE A 53 -3.20 12.19 -11.06
N LEU A 54 -4.26 13.00 -11.05
CA LEU A 54 -5.62 12.54 -11.37
C LEU A 54 -5.82 12.20 -12.85
N ASN A 55 -5.13 12.90 -13.75
CA ASN A 55 -5.24 12.67 -15.18
C ASN A 55 -4.30 11.56 -15.69
N GLY A 56 -3.55 10.89 -14.81
CA GLY A 56 -2.58 9.85 -15.19
C GLY A 56 -1.40 10.37 -16.03
N GLY A 57 -1.14 11.69 -16.00
CA GLY A 57 -0.16 12.39 -16.84
C GLY A 57 1.23 12.53 -16.22
N HIS A 58 1.51 11.86 -15.11
CA HIS A 58 2.83 11.89 -14.49
C HIS A 58 3.84 11.05 -15.28
N LYS A 59 4.99 11.64 -15.61
CA LYS A 59 6.16 11.00 -16.27
C LYS A 59 6.77 9.81 -15.52
N LYS A 60 6.24 9.45 -14.35
CA LYS A 60 6.68 8.30 -13.54
C LYS A 60 5.62 7.19 -13.47
N GLY A 61 4.51 7.30 -14.22
CA GLY A 61 3.42 6.33 -14.22
C GLY A 61 2.31 6.60 -13.22
N ASP A 62 1.55 5.54 -12.88
CA ASP A 62 0.49 5.58 -11.88
C ASP A 62 1.09 5.74 -10.47
N VAL A 63 1.20 7.01 -10.08
CA VAL A 63 1.76 7.42 -8.79
C VAL A 63 0.97 6.83 -7.62
N LEU A 64 -0.36 6.71 -7.75
CA LEU A 64 -1.22 6.18 -6.68
C LEU A 64 -1.02 4.67 -6.51
N ALA A 65 -0.91 3.92 -7.60
CA ALA A 65 -0.63 2.48 -7.54
C ALA A 65 0.71 2.18 -6.85
N VAL A 66 1.78 2.91 -7.23
CA VAL A 66 3.11 2.75 -6.62
C VAL A 66 3.06 3.10 -5.12
N ALA A 67 2.42 4.21 -4.76
CA ALA A 67 2.29 4.63 -3.35
C ALA A 67 1.43 3.65 -2.52
N ARG A 68 0.44 2.99 -3.13
CA ARG A 68 -0.36 1.93 -2.49
C ARG A 68 0.51 0.73 -2.13
N ILE A 69 1.29 0.25 -3.10
CA ILE A 69 2.20 -0.88 -2.92
C ILE A 69 3.25 -0.56 -1.84
N ALA A 70 3.80 0.66 -1.85
CA ALA A 70 4.74 1.11 -0.85
C ALA A 70 4.14 1.08 0.57
N GLY A 71 2.91 1.58 0.75
CA GLY A 71 2.20 1.53 2.04
C GLY A 71 1.93 0.12 2.53
N ILE A 72 1.52 -0.79 1.63
CA ILE A 72 1.28 -2.20 1.97
C ILE A 72 2.57 -2.89 2.42
N GLN A 73 3.69 -2.62 1.74
CA GLN A 73 4.99 -3.15 2.13
C GLN A 73 5.47 -2.56 3.46
N ALA A 74 5.27 -1.26 3.66
CA ALA A 74 5.66 -0.56 4.88
C ALA A 74 4.94 -1.11 6.11
N ALA A 75 3.63 -1.37 6.03
CA ALA A 75 2.88 -2.01 7.12
C ALA A 75 3.55 -3.32 7.59
N LYS A 76 3.95 -4.17 6.64
CA LYS A 76 4.61 -5.46 6.92
C LYS A 76 6.03 -5.32 7.47
N LYS A 77 6.62 -4.12 7.35
CA LYS A 77 7.98 -3.77 7.77
C LYS A 77 8.00 -2.88 9.01
N THR A 78 6.87 -2.66 9.65
CA THR A 78 6.74 -1.76 10.80
C THR A 78 7.69 -2.13 11.95
N SER A 79 7.80 -3.41 12.30
CA SER A 79 8.70 -3.86 13.38
C SER A 79 10.19 -3.69 13.04
N ASP A 80 10.54 -3.63 11.75
CA ASP A 80 11.92 -3.39 11.32
C ASP A 80 12.28 -1.89 11.46
N LEU A 81 11.28 -1.00 11.46
CA LEU A 81 11.43 0.46 11.50
C LEU A 81 11.22 1.04 12.90
N ILE A 82 10.28 0.50 13.67
CA ILE A 82 9.91 1.01 15.00
C ILE A 82 10.51 0.08 16.07
N PRO A 83 11.56 0.51 16.81
CA PRO A 83 12.43 -0.39 17.58
C PRO A 83 11.77 -1.30 18.61
N LEU A 84 10.63 -0.89 19.19
CA LEU A 84 9.95 -1.63 20.26
C LEU A 84 8.59 -2.19 19.83
N CYS A 85 8.29 -2.19 18.53
CA CYS A 85 7.12 -2.87 17.99
C CYS A 85 7.35 -4.38 17.95
N HIS A 86 6.33 -5.15 18.33
CA HIS A 86 6.34 -6.59 18.13
C HIS A 86 6.27 -6.92 16.63
N PRO A 87 6.92 -8.00 16.18
CA PRO A 87 6.67 -8.53 14.85
C PRO A 87 5.26 -9.14 14.79
N LEU A 88 4.47 -8.75 13.79
CA LEU A 88 3.05 -9.12 13.68
C LEU A 88 2.71 -9.71 12.31
N LEU A 89 1.95 -10.80 12.32
CA LEU A 89 1.42 -11.43 11.11
C LEU A 89 0.10 -10.74 10.70
N LEU A 90 0.21 -9.69 9.89
CA LEU A 90 -0.93 -8.97 9.34
C LEU A 90 -1.79 -9.86 8.44
N THR A 91 -3.10 -9.83 8.64
CA THR A 91 -4.07 -10.59 7.82
C THR A 91 -4.70 -9.74 6.73
N LYS A 92 -4.77 -8.41 6.93
CA LYS A 92 -5.21 -7.46 5.89
C LYS A 92 -4.46 -6.14 6.04
N VAL A 93 -4.04 -5.61 4.90
CA VAL A 93 -3.59 -4.23 4.74
C VAL A 93 -4.33 -3.63 3.55
N ALA A 94 -4.91 -2.45 3.71
CA ALA A 94 -5.48 -1.68 2.62
C ALA A 94 -5.02 -0.22 2.76
N VAL A 95 -4.80 0.44 1.62
CA VAL A 95 -4.45 1.85 1.55
C VAL A 95 -5.36 2.45 0.50
N GLU A 96 -6.12 3.49 0.84
CA GLU A 96 -7.04 4.19 -0.05
C GLU A 96 -6.66 5.66 -0.20
N PHE A 97 -7.05 6.24 -1.34
CA PHE A 97 -6.79 7.64 -1.66
C PHE A 97 -8.09 8.39 -1.91
N TYR A 98 -8.18 9.58 -1.34
CA TYR A 98 -9.30 10.50 -1.47
C TYR A 98 -8.73 11.86 -1.92
N PRO A 99 -8.73 12.14 -3.23
CA PRO A 99 -8.36 13.46 -3.73
C PRO A 99 -9.32 14.53 -3.24
N GLU A 100 -8.78 15.66 -2.78
CA GLU A 100 -9.56 16.81 -2.32
C GLU A 100 -9.13 18.07 -3.08
N PRO A 101 -9.65 18.28 -4.32
CA PRO A 101 -9.25 19.41 -5.16
C PRO A 101 -9.48 20.78 -4.53
N ALA A 102 -10.55 20.94 -3.75
CA ALA A 102 -10.85 22.16 -3.01
C ALA A 102 -9.74 22.56 -2.03
N HIS A 103 -8.99 21.57 -1.53
CA HIS A 103 -7.88 21.76 -0.62
C HIS A 103 -6.53 21.54 -1.30
N ASN A 104 -6.46 21.25 -2.60
CA ASN A 104 -5.23 20.87 -3.32
C ASN A 104 -4.40 19.77 -2.62
N ARG A 105 -5.07 18.74 -2.08
CA ARG A 105 -4.39 17.64 -1.39
C ARG A 105 -4.96 16.28 -1.76
N ILE A 106 -4.21 15.24 -1.40
CA ILE A 106 -4.70 13.87 -1.37
C ILE A 106 -4.72 13.42 0.09
N ARG A 107 -5.89 13.00 0.56
CA ARG A 107 -6.05 12.27 1.82
C ARG A 107 -5.77 10.80 1.58
N ILE A 108 -4.94 10.20 2.43
CA ILE A 108 -4.58 8.79 2.42
C ILE A 108 -5.23 8.17 3.65
N GLU A 109 -5.84 6.99 3.49
CA GLU A 109 -6.31 6.19 4.63
C GLU A 109 -5.71 4.78 4.55
N ALA A 110 -5.06 4.35 5.63
CA ALA A 110 -4.50 3.01 5.75
C ALA A 110 -5.25 2.21 6.82
N LEU A 111 -5.60 0.97 6.48
CA LEU A 111 -6.29 0.01 7.33
C LEU A 111 -5.40 -1.22 7.53
N CYS A 112 -5.15 -1.60 8.79
CA CYS A 112 -4.47 -2.84 9.13
C CYS A 112 -5.33 -3.72 10.03
N LYS A 113 -5.29 -5.04 9.81
CA LYS A 113 -6.00 -6.04 10.63
C LYS A 113 -5.14 -7.25 10.92
N LEU A 114 -5.38 -7.86 12.09
CA LEU A 114 -4.86 -9.18 12.46
C LEU A 114 -5.68 -9.82 13.59
N SER A 115 -5.32 -11.06 13.94
CA SER A 115 -5.66 -11.67 15.23
C SER A 115 -4.37 -11.82 16.05
N GLY A 116 -4.27 -11.17 17.20
CA GLY A 116 -3.00 -11.12 17.95
C GLY A 116 -3.12 -10.52 19.36
N GLN A 117 -1.97 -10.37 20.02
CA GLN A 117 -1.86 -10.01 21.44
C GLN A 117 -1.64 -8.50 21.67
N THR A 118 -1.22 -7.77 20.64
CA THR A 118 -1.01 -6.32 20.66
C THR A 118 -1.65 -5.65 19.45
N GLY A 119 -1.93 -4.36 19.56
CA GLY A 119 -2.59 -3.54 18.53
C GLY A 119 -1.81 -3.41 17.23
N VAL A 120 -2.45 -2.81 16.23
CA VAL A 120 -1.88 -2.56 14.89
C VAL A 120 -1.89 -1.09 14.49
N GLU A 121 -1.95 -0.19 15.49
CA GLU A 121 -1.92 1.25 15.28
C GLU A 121 -0.66 1.68 14.52
N MET A 122 0.49 1.09 14.88
CA MET A 122 1.77 1.43 14.27
C MET A 122 1.87 0.96 12.81
N GLU A 123 1.30 -0.19 12.46
CA GLU A 123 1.26 -0.68 11.10
C GLU A 123 0.42 0.23 10.21
N ALA A 124 -0.73 0.70 10.71
CA ALA A 124 -1.59 1.64 9.99
C ALA A 124 -0.90 3.00 9.80
N LEU A 125 -0.29 3.56 10.86
CA LEU A 125 0.46 4.83 10.79
C LEU A 125 1.65 4.74 9.84
N THR A 126 2.41 3.64 9.91
CA THR A 126 3.59 3.42 9.05
C THR A 126 3.19 3.30 7.59
N ALA A 127 2.10 2.58 7.29
CA ALA A 127 1.55 2.51 5.94
C ALA A 127 1.17 3.90 5.40
N ALA A 128 0.37 4.67 6.14
CA ALA A 128 -0.05 6.01 5.72
C ALA A 128 1.16 6.94 5.51
N SER A 129 2.15 6.87 6.41
CA SER A 129 3.38 7.68 6.34
C SER A 129 4.20 7.36 5.10
N VAL A 130 4.48 6.08 4.83
CA VAL A 130 5.31 5.69 3.68
C VAL A 130 4.57 5.87 2.36
N THR A 131 3.25 5.69 2.32
CA THR A 131 2.45 6.08 1.17
C THR A 131 2.59 7.58 0.88
N ALA A 132 2.51 8.44 1.90
CA ALA A 132 2.69 9.89 1.73
C ALA A 132 4.10 10.24 1.24
N LEU A 133 5.14 9.62 1.82
CA LEU A 133 6.54 9.79 1.37
C LEU A 133 6.74 9.34 -0.08
N THR A 134 6.06 8.29 -0.50
CA THR A 134 6.15 7.78 -1.87
C THR A 134 5.44 8.70 -2.85
N LEU A 135 4.27 9.26 -2.51
CA LEU A 135 3.64 10.31 -3.31
C LEU A 135 4.59 11.52 -3.47
N PHE A 136 5.23 11.93 -2.38
CA PHE A 136 6.22 13.00 -2.44
C PHE A 136 7.37 12.65 -3.39
N ASP A 137 7.96 11.46 -3.25
CA ASP A 137 9.08 11.02 -4.08
C ASP A 137 8.76 10.99 -5.59
N MET A 138 7.56 10.54 -5.91
CA MET A 138 7.06 10.42 -7.27
C MET A 138 6.77 11.79 -7.89
N CYS A 139 6.32 12.77 -7.11
CA CYS A 139 5.90 14.08 -7.61
C CYS A 139 6.93 15.21 -7.39
N LYS A 140 7.99 15.01 -6.60
CA LYS A 140 8.97 16.07 -6.23
C LYS A 140 9.69 16.74 -7.41
N ALA A 141 9.73 16.09 -8.57
CA ALA A 141 10.30 16.70 -9.77
C ALA A 141 9.39 17.80 -10.37
N VAL A 142 8.08 17.68 -10.16
CA VAL A 142 7.06 18.65 -10.60
C VAL A 142 6.82 19.69 -9.52
N ASP A 143 6.76 19.26 -8.26
CA ASP A 143 6.42 20.11 -7.13
C ASP A 143 7.27 19.77 -5.91
N LYS A 144 8.26 20.63 -5.61
CA LYS A 144 9.13 20.48 -4.43
C LYS A 144 8.52 21.07 -3.16
N THR A 145 7.38 21.75 -3.28
CA THR A 145 6.73 22.50 -2.18
C THR A 145 5.65 21.69 -1.48
N MET A 146 5.46 20.42 -1.86
CA MET A 146 4.49 19.53 -1.23
C MET A 146 4.72 19.43 0.28
N VAL A 147 3.63 19.24 1.04
CA VAL A 147 3.67 19.11 2.50
C VAL A 147 2.94 17.84 2.91
N ILE A 148 3.63 16.99 3.68
CA ILE A 148 3.03 15.83 4.35
C ILE A 148 2.56 16.29 5.73
N SER A 149 1.30 16.01 6.08
CA SER A 149 0.71 16.44 7.36
C SER A 149 -0.40 15.50 7.83
N GLY A 150 -0.90 15.75 9.05
CA GLY A 150 -2.08 15.08 9.61
C GLY A 150 -1.95 13.56 9.74
N ILE A 151 -0.74 13.07 10.04
CA ILE A 151 -0.51 11.65 10.30
C ILE A 151 -1.11 11.31 11.66
N GLN A 152 -2.21 10.56 11.69
CA GLN A 152 -2.93 10.23 12.93
C GLN A 152 -3.73 8.93 12.82
N VAL A 153 -3.99 8.30 13.97
CA VAL A 153 -4.91 7.15 14.07
C VAL A 153 -6.34 7.68 14.09
N LEU A 154 -7.19 7.15 13.22
CA LEU A 154 -8.62 7.46 13.14
C LEU A 154 -9.47 6.57 14.02
N GLU A 155 -9.17 5.28 14.04
CA GLU A 155 -9.98 4.27 14.71
C GLU A 155 -9.09 3.09 15.11
N LYS A 156 -9.36 2.49 16.26
CA LYS A 156 -8.82 1.19 16.63
C LYS A 156 -9.86 0.31 17.30
N LYS A 157 -9.85 -0.99 16.99
CA LYS A 157 -10.78 -1.98 17.54
C LYS A 157 -10.01 -3.16 18.11
N GLY A 158 -10.58 -3.76 19.15
CA GLY A 158 -10.05 -4.97 19.78
C GLY A 158 -9.00 -4.71 20.87
N GLY A 159 -8.60 -5.79 21.54
CA GLY A 159 -7.77 -5.71 22.74
C GLY A 159 -8.50 -5.15 23.95
N ARG A 160 -7.76 -5.01 25.06
CA ARG A 160 -8.31 -4.61 26.37
C ARG A 160 -8.89 -3.20 26.38
N SER A 161 -8.32 -2.28 25.60
CA SER A 161 -8.80 -0.89 25.50
C SER A 161 -10.11 -0.75 24.73
N GLY A 162 -10.61 -1.82 24.11
CA GLY A 162 -11.85 -1.79 23.35
C GLY A 162 -11.76 -0.95 22.07
N HIS A 163 -12.93 -0.47 21.64
CA HIS A 163 -13.07 0.39 20.47
C HIS A 163 -12.77 1.85 20.83
N TRP A 164 -11.91 2.49 20.05
CA TRP A 164 -11.61 3.91 20.17
C TRP A 164 -11.68 4.57 18.79
N GLN A 165 -12.22 5.77 18.75
CA GLN A 165 -12.31 6.63 17.57
C GLN A 165 -11.73 7.99 17.90
N HIS A 166 -11.03 8.59 16.93
CA HIS A 166 -10.43 9.91 17.10
C HIS A 166 -11.54 10.96 17.26
N PRO A 167 -11.52 11.76 18.34
CA PRO A 167 -12.64 12.64 18.73
C PRO A 167 -12.91 13.80 17.76
N HIS A 168 -12.04 14.06 16.79
CA HIS A 168 -12.17 15.10 15.77
C HIS A 168 -12.14 14.57 14.34
N THR A 169 -12.65 13.37 14.11
CA THR A 169 -12.89 12.92 12.74
C THR A 169 -14.14 13.65 12.24
N GLU A 170 -13.97 14.77 11.52
CA GLU A 170 -15.08 15.27 10.70
C GLU A 170 -15.48 14.13 9.77
N ALA A 171 -16.74 13.70 9.87
CA ALA A 171 -17.31 12.74 8.96
C ALA A 171 -17.36 13.41 7.58
N VAL A 172 -16.29 13.28 6.81
CA VAL A 172 -16.31 13.67 5.41
C VAL A 172 -17.26 12.69 4.74
N ALA A 173 -18.45 13.18 4.42
CA ALA A 173 -19.45 12.45 3.68
C ALA A 173 -18.77 11.83 2.47
N SER A 174 -18.83 10.51 2.41
CA SER A 174 -18.32 9.70 1.32
C SER A 174 -19.16 9.97 0.08
N THR A 175 -18.91 11.08 -0.62
CA THR A 175 -19.12 11.08 -2.07
C THR A 175 -18.01 10.22 -2.65
N SER A 176 -18.27 8.92 -2.64
CA SER A 176 -17.40 7.90 -3.18
C SER A 176 -17.23 8.13 -4.67
N ALA A 177 -16.12 8.71 -5.06
CA ALA A 177 -15.32 8.10 -6.11
C ALA A 177 -14.02 7.67 -5.42
N ALA A 178 -14.08 6.54 -4.70
CA ALA A 178 -12.85 5.79 -4.48
C ALA A 178 -12.18 5.67 -5.84
N TYR A 179 -10.90 6.03 -5.93
CA TYR A 179 -10.11 5.76 -7.14
C TYR A 179 -9.84 4.25 -7.20
N THR A 180 -10.93 3.50 -7.36
CA THR A 180 -10.95 2.14 -7.83
C THR A 180 -10.88 2.30 -9.34
N THR A 181 -9.80 1.81 -9.95
CA THR A 181 -9.79 1.66 -11.40
C THR A 181 -11.02 0.84 -11.76
N ALA A 182 -11.98 1.47 -12.43
CA ALA A 182 -13.24 0.84 -12.77
C ALA A 182 -12.95 -0.47 -13.55
N PRO A 183 -13.60 -1.59 -13.24
CA PRO A 183 -13.59 -2.72 -14.16
C PRO A 183 -14.23 -2.21 -15.45
N ALA A 184 -13.49 -2.27 -16.55
CA ALA A 184 -13.99 -1.80 -17.83
C ALA A 184 -15.24 -2.60 -18.20
N THR A 185 -16.35 -1.89 -18.41
CA THR A 185 -17.66 -2.45 -18.77
C THR A 185 -17.74 -3.06 -20.18
N ASP A 186 -16.61 -3.13 -20.90
CA ASP A 186 -16.45 -3.75 -22.22
C ASP A 186 -15.42 -4.90 -22.21
N ALA A 187 -15.35 -5.67 -21.12
CA ALA A 187 -14.45 -6.82 -21.01
C ALA A 187 -14.80 -7.91 -22.05
N PRO A 188 -13.91 -8.29 -22.97
CA PRO A 188 -14.13 -9.40 -23.89
C PRO A 188 -14.33 -10.72 -23.12
N ALA A 189 -15.23 -11.58 -23.60
CA ALA A 189 -15.44 -12.88 -22.97
C ALA A 189 -14.16 -13.72 -22.97
N ASN A 190 -13.90 -14.43 -21.87
CA ASN A 190 -12.74 -15.34 -21.72
C ASN A 190 -11.36 -14.67 -21.90
N SER A 191 -11.26 -13.39 -21.51
CA SER A 191 -10.02 -12.62 -21.59
C SER A 191 -9.48 -12.23 -20.22
N ILE A 192 -8.20 -11.86 -20.19
CA ILE A 192 -7.56 -11.19 -19.06
C ILE A 192 -7.25 -9.75 -19.43
N GLN A 193 -7.27 -8.87 -18.44
CA GLN A 193 -6.85 -7.48 -18.61
C GLN A 193 -5.40 -7.37 -18.21
N VAL A 194 -4.52 -7.07 -19.15
CA VAL A 194 -3.10 -6.78 -18.87
C VAL A 194 -2.91 -5.28 -18.76
N ARG A 195 -2.28 -4.83 -17.69
CA ARG A 195 -1.99 -3.42 -17.42
C ARG A 195 -0.48 -3.19 -17.29
N PHE A 196 -0.02 -2.14 -17.93
CA PHE A 196 1.38 -1.71 -17.92
C PHE A 196 1.52 -0.41 -17.14
N PHE A 197 2.55 -0.33 -16.31
CA PHE A 197 2.75 0.80 -15.40
C PHE A 197 4.10 1.48 -15.63
N ALA A 198 4.17 2.77 -15.28
CA ALA A 198 5.40 3.56 -15.28
C ALA A 198 6.16 3.50 -16.62
N GLN A 199 7.49 3.36 -16.57
CA GLN A 199 8.34 3.32 -17.76
C GLN A 199 7.90 2.24 -18.76
N LEU A 200 7.27 1.15 -18.28
CA LEU A 200 6.78 0.09 -19.15
C LEU A 200 5.62 0.59 -20.04
N LYS A 201 4.68 1.36 -19.50
CA LYS A 201 3.63 2.01 -20.31
C LYS A 201 4.21 2.94 -21.39
N GLU A 202 5.22 3.73 -21.03
CA GLU A 202 5.88 4.65 -21.96
C GLU A 202 6.64 3.92 -23.07
N GLN A 203 7.35 2.84 -22.73
CA GLN A 203 8.10 2.01 -23.68
C GLN A 203 7.19 1.22 -24.61
N LEU A 204 6.08 0.69 -24.09
CA LEU A 204 5.16 -0.14 -24.86
C LEU A 204 4.13 0.69 -25.64
N GLY A 205 3.99 1.98 -25.32
CA GLY A 205 3.03 2.88 -25.97
C GLY A 205 1.57 2.58 -25.65
N CYS A 206 1.28 1.70 -24.68
CA CYS A 206 -0.06 1.31 -24.27
C CYS A 206 -0.16 1.16 -22.75
N GLU A 207 -1.32 1.55 -22.19
CA GLU A 207 -1.55 1.47 -20.73
C GLU A 207 -2.15 0.12 -20.31
N GLN A 208 -2.91 -0.48 -21.23
CA GLN A 208 -3.59 -1.74 -21.01
C GLN A 208 -3.89 -2.41 -22.35
N GLN A 209 -4.09 -3.72 -22.30
CA GLN A 209 -4.64 -4.50 -23.39
C GLN A 209 -5.42 -5.70 -22.87
N TRP A 210 -6.32 -6.22 -23.69
CA TRP A 210 -7.01 -7.47 -23.44
C TRP A 210 -6.31 -8.60 -24.17
N ILE A 211 -6.14 -9.74 -23.50
CA ILE A 211 -5.62 -10.97 -24.11
C ILE A 211 -6.66 -12.06 -23.89
N GLU A 212 -7.11 -12.69 -24.97
CA GLU A 212 -7.96 -13.87 -24.85
C GLU A 212 -7.13 -15.06 -24.37
N LEU A 213 -7.65 -15.84 -23.43
CA LEU A 213 -6.89 -16.99 -22.90
C LEU A 213 -6.52 -18.01 -23.99
N SER A 214 -7.30 -18.10 -25.06
CA SER A 214 -7.04 -18.93 -26.23
C SER A 214 -5.78 -18.55 -27.00
N GLN A 215 -5.28 -17.32 -26.83
CA GLN A 215 -4.08 -16.80 -27.49
C GLN A 215 -2.78 -17.16 -26.73
N LEU A 216 -2.91 -17.71 -25.52
CA LEU A 216 -1.78 -18.07 -24.66
C LEU A 216 -1.42 -19.54 -24.82
N GLU A 217 -0.14 -19.84 -25.06
CA GLU A 217 0.36 -21.22 -25.05
C GLU A 217 0.28 -21.86 -23.66
N ALA A 218 0.48 -21.05 -22.61
CA ALA A 218 0.33 -21.45 -21.21
C ALA A 218 -0.47 -20.39 -20.45
N HIS A 219 -1.45 -20.82 -19.66
CA HIS A 219 -2.27 -19.92 -18.83
C HIS A 219 -1.54 -19.52 -17.54
N THR A 220 -0.32 -19.02 -17.67
CA THR A 220 0.52 -18.51 -16.58
C THR A 220 1.05 -17.13 -16.93
N LEU A 221 1.56 -16.38 -15.94
CA LEU A 221 2.20 -15.08 -16.22
C LEU A 221 3.40 -15.18 -17.16
N ASP A 222 4.13 -16.29 -17.14
CA ASP A 222 5.21 -16.55 -18.09
C ASP A 222 4.66 -16.70 -19.52
N GLY A 223 3.54 -17.41 -19.70
CA GLY A 223 2.84 -17.50 -20.98
C GLY A 223 2.30 -16.15 -21.46
N VAL A 224 1.78 -15.32 -20.54
CA VAL A 224 1.39 -13.93 -20.85
C VAL A 224 2.59 -13.11 -21.32
N LEU A 225 3.73 -13.18 -20.61
CA LEU A 225 4.95 -12.47 -20.99
C LEU A 225 5.47 -12.91 -22.36
N GLN A 226 5.50 -14.22 -22.62
CA GLN A 226 5.94 -14.76 -23.92
C GLN A 226 5.05 -14.28 -25.06
N HIS A 227 3.73 -14.31 -24.87
CA HIS A 227 2.77 -13.80 -25.85
C HIS A 227 3.02 -12.31 -26.15
N LEU A 228 3.15 -11.48 -25.11
CA LEU A 228 3.40 -10.04 -25.24
C LEU A 228 4.72 -9.74 -25.95
N GLN A 229 5.80 -10.46 -25.63
CA GLN A 229 7.11 -10.29 -26.25
C GLN A 229 7.11 -10.62 -27.75
N GLN A 230 6.17 -11.44 -28.22
CA GLN A 230 6.04 -11.80 -29.63
C GLN A 230 5.22 -10.79 -30.44
N GLN A 231 4.43 -9.92 -29.80
CA GLN A 231 3.57 -8.97 -30.50
C GLN A 231 4.36 -7.84 -31.18
N GLN A 232 5.41 -7.32 -30.54
CA GLN A 232 6.23 -6.23 -31.07
C GLN A 232 7.72 -6.43 -30.71
N PRO A 233 8.65 -6.18 -31.65
CA PRO A 233 10.09 -6.33 -31.40
C PRO A 233 10.60 -5.51 -30.21
N ASP A 234 10.08 -4.29 -30.04
CA ASP A 234 10.50 -3.37 -28.97
C ASP A 234 10.06 -3.81 -27.58
N TRP A 235 9.01 -4.65 -27.50
CA TRP A 235 8.47 -5.14 -26.22
C TRP A 235 9.34 -6.23 -25.60
N GLN A 236 10.09 -6.95 -26.44
CA GLN A 236 10.96 -8.03 -25.99
C GLN A 236 11.99 -7.51 -24.98
N ALA A 237 12.66 -6.40 -25.27
CA ALA A 237 13.68 -5.82 -24.40
C ALA A 237 13.10 -5.32 -23.07
N ALA A 238 11.93 -4.66 -23.11
CA ALA A 238 11.28 -4.08 -21.93
C ALA A 238 10.73 -5.15 -20.97
N LEU A 239 10.17 -6.23 -21.50
CA LEU A 239 9.55 -7.30 -20.71
C LEU A 239 10.53 -8.42 -20.32
N ALA A 240 11.72 -8.47 -20.92
CA ALA A 240 12.75 -9.47 -20.58
C ALA A 240 13.49 -9.18 -19.26
N ALA A 241 13.24 -8.05 -18.61
CA ALA A 241 13.89 -7.69 -17.36
C ALA A 241 13.69 -8.76 -16.26
N ASN A 242 14.80 -9.27 -15.71
CA ASN A 242 14.78 -10.33 -14.71
C ASN A 242 14.12 -9.91 -13.37
N ASN A 243 14.00 -8.62 -13.12
CA ASN A 243 13.44 -8.02 -11.91
C ASN A 243 12.08 -7.34 -12.15
N LEU A 244 11.41 -7.65 -13.26
CA LEU A 244 10.05 -7.21 -13.51
C LEU A 244 9.11 -7.73 -12.41
N LEU A 245 8.44 -6.81 -11.72
CA LEU A 245 7.45 -7.13 -10.70
C LEU A 245 6.10 -7.40 -11.37
N MET A 246 5.32 -8.30 -10.80
CA MET A 246 4.03 -8.70 -11.38
C MET A 246 2.98 -9.01 -10.32
N SER A 247 1.72 -8.71 -10.61
CA SER A 247 0.58 -9.05 -9.75
C SER A 247 -0.60 -9.59 -10.55
N ILE A 248 -1.40 -10.44 -9.89
CA ILE A 248 -2.73 -10.85 -10.34
C ILE A 248 -3.74 -10.34 -9.32
N ASN A 249 -4.72 -9.56 -9.75
CA ASN A 249 -5.75 -8.96 -8.88
C ASN A 249 -5.13 -8.28 -7.65
N GLN A 250 -4.13 -7.44 -7.87
CA GLN A 250 -3.36 -6.70 -6.85
C GLN A 250 -2.50 -7.54 -5.90
N ASN A 251 -2.43 -8.87 -6.07
CA ASN A 251 -1.55 -9.74 -5.30
C ASN A 251 -0.23 -9.98 -6.04
N MET A 252 0.89 -9.64 -5.41
CA MET A 252 2.23 -9.87 -5.98
C MET A 252 2.51 -11.37 -6.10
N VAL A 253 2.90 -11.80 -7.29
CA VAL A 253 3.11 -13.21 -7.62
C VAL A 253 4.38 -13.41 -8.46
N LYS A 254 4.77 -14.68 -8.65
CA LYS A 254 5.89 -15.07 -9.52
C LYS A 254 5.38 -15.47 -10.91
N ARG A 255 6.30 -15.59 -11.88
CA ARG A 255 6.02 -15.92 -13.30
C ARG A 255 5.19 -17.20 -13.49
N GLN A 256 5.27 -18.15 -12.57
CA GLN A 256 4.54 -19.43 -12.65
C GLN A 256 3.07 -19.33 -12.21
N ALA A 257 2.62 -18.19 -11.68
CA ALA A 257 1.24 -18.03 -11.23
C ALA A 257 0.27 -18.18 -12.39
N ARG A 258 -0.81 -18.94 -12.14
CA ARG A 258 -1.86 -19.22 -13.12
C ARG A 258 -2.76 -18.00 -13.31
N VAL A 259 -3.13 -17.72 -14.55
CA VAL A 259 -4.12 -16.71 -14.92
C VAL A 259 -5.43 -17.37 -15.37
N THR A 260 -6.54 -16.71 -15.10
CA THR A 260 -7.91 -17.16 -15.38
C THR A 260 -8.74 -16.01 -15.93
N ALA A 261 -9.85 -16.33 -16.60
CA ALA A 261 -10.66 -15.32 -17.28
C ALA A 261 -11.19 -14.30 -16.27
N GLY A 262 -11.09 -13.01 -16.62
CA GLY A 262 -11.45 -11.90 -15.74
C GLY A 262 -10.33 -11.42 -14.82
N ASP A 263 -9.16 -12.07 -14.80
CA ASP A 263 -8.03 -11.59 -14.00
C ASP A 263 -7.47 -10.25 -14.54
N GLU A 264 -7.16 -9.35 -13.61
CA GLU A 264 -6.30 -8.19 -13.86
C GLU A 264 -4.85 -8.59 -13.60
N VAL A 265 -4.04 -8.60 -14.66
CA VAL A 265 -2.60 -8.83 -14.62
C VAL A 265 -1.89 -7.48 -14.73
N ALA A 266 -0.95 -7.21 -13.83
CA ALA A 266 -0.15 -5.99 -13.89
C ALA A 266 1.35 -6.31 -13.94
N PHE A 267 2.07 -5.58 -14.80
CA PHE A 267 3.53 -5.60 -14.87
C PHE A 267 4.09 -4.25 -14.46
N PHE A 268 5.10 -4.27 -13.58
CA PHE A 268 5.75 -3.08 -13.06
C PHE A 268 7.26 -3.18 -13.27
N PRO A 269 7.93 -2.10 -13.73
CA PRO A 269 9.37 -2.07 -13.68
C PRO A 269 9.86 -2.20 -12.24
N PRO A 270 11.07 -2.75 -12.02
CA PRO A 270 11.71 -2.74 -10.71
C PRO A 270 11.77 -1.31 -10.15
N VAL A 271 11.55 -1.14 -8.85
CA VAL A 271 11.75 0.15 -8.18
C VAL A 271 13.25 0.42 -8.11
N THR A 272 13.79 1.12 -9.11
CA THR A 272 15.14 1.66 -9.02
C THR A 272 15.08 2.93 -8.19
N GLY A 273 15.49 2.82 -6.92
CA GLY A 273 15.84 4.00 -6.14
C GLY A 273 16.95 4.75 -6.87
N GLY A 274 16.68 6.01 -7.22
CA GLY A 274 17.73 6.97 -7.57
C GLY A 274 18.31 7.59 -6.32
#